data_AF-A0A2V6ZZZ5-F1
#
_entry.id   AF-A0A2V6ZZZ5-F1
#
_cell.length_a   1.000
_cell.length_b   1.000
_cell.length_c   1.000
_cell.angle_alpha   90.00
_cell.angle_beta   90.00
_cell.angle_gamma   90.00
#
_symmetry.space_group_name_H-M   'P 1'
#
loop_
_entity.id
_entity.type
_entity.pdbx_description
1 polymer ?
#
loop_
_entity_poly.entity_id
_entity_poly.type
_entity_poly.pdbx_seq_one_letter_code
_entity_poly.pdbx_strand_id
1 'polypeptide(L)'
;CYWIYWEVGKELERSGSPDPLYARWIGTYAAQEFGDVVRAVIDATDRVAGRLSPAERAAMTRHFVATSRYEWMFWEMGHRREAWPV
;
A
#
# COMPACT_ATOMS: atom_id res chain seq x y z
N CYS A 1 0.03 1.07 3.79
CA CYS A 1 -0.99 0.20 3.18
C CYS A 1 -1.56 0.79 1.89
N TYR A 2 -2.54 1.72 1.94
CA TYR A 2 -3.33 2.17 0.77
C TYR A 2 -2.51 2.45 -0.49
N TRP A 3 -1.47 3.27 -0.36
CA TRP A 3 -0.67 3.69 -1.52
C TRP A 3 0.02 2.51 -2.22
N ILE A 4 0.63 1.57 -1.47
CA ILE A 4 1.32 0.42 -2.07
C ILE A 4 0.35 -0.45 -2.87
N TYR A 5 -0.85 -0.69 -2.34
CA TYR A 5 -1.87 -1.48 -3.06
C TYR A 5 -2.29 -0.78 -4.36
N TRP A 6 -2.47 0.53 -4.35
CA TRP A 6 -2.84 1.27 -5.56
C TRP A 6 -1.73 1.24 -6.63
N GLU A 7 -0.46 1.39 -6.24
CA GLU A 7 0.66 1.27 -7.19
C GLU A 7 0.79 -0.15 -7.76
N VAL A 8 0.64 -1.18 -6.92
CA VAL A 8 0.67 -2.58 -7.36
C VAL A 8 -0.51 -2.90 -8.28
N GLY A 9 -1.71 -2.42 -7.94
CA GLY A 9 -2.91 -2.59 -8.75
C GLY A 9 -2.74 -1.99 -10.15
N LYS A 10 -2.27 -0.73 -10.23
CA LYS A 10 -1.97 -0.07 -11.51
C LYS A 10 -0.94 -0.81 -12.34
N GLU A 11 0.11 -1.33 -11.70
CA GLU A 11 1.15 -2.07 -12.43
C GLU A 11 0.60 -3.40 -12.98
N LEU A 12 -0.13 -4.16 -12.17
CA LEU A 12 -0.72 -5.44 -12.58
C LEU A 12 -1.87 -5.29 -13.57
N GLU A 13 -2.58 -4.18 -13.58
CA GLU A 13 -3.63 -3.88 -14.57
C GLU A 13 -3.09 -3.91 -16.01
N ARG A 14 -1.81 -3.57 -16.20
CA ARG A 14 -1.16 -3.55 -17.52
C ARG A 14 -1.07 -4.93 -18.17
N SER A 15 -0.97 -5.98 -17.36
CA SER A 15 -0.89 -7.38 -17.82
C SER A 15 -2.16 -8.17 -17.57
N GLY A 16 -2.95 -7.79 -16.56
CA GLY A 16 -4.16 -8.48 -16.15
C GLY A 16 -3.89 -9.90 -15.62
N SER A 17 -4.97 -10.68 -15.43
CA SER A 17 -4.87 -12.08 -15.05
C SER A 17 -5.97 -12.90 -15.74
N PRO A 18 -5.67 -14.11 -16.24
CA PRO A 18 -6.70 -15.02 -16.75
C PRO A 18 -7.55 -15.64 -15.63
N ASP A 19 -7.10 -15.57 -14.37
CA ASP A 19 -7.86 -16.02 -13.21
C ASP A 19 -8.87 -14.95 -12.79
N PRO A 20 -10.19 -15.22 -12.79
CA PRO A 20 -11.22 -14.25 -12.42
C PRO A 20 -11.08 -13.70 -10.98
N LEU A 21 -10.49 -14.46 -10.06
CA LEU A 21 -10.26 -14.02 -8.69
C LEU A 21 -9.16 -12.94 -8.65
N TYR A 22 -8.03 -13.20 -9.32
CA TYR A 22 -6.92 -12.24 -9.39
C TYR A 22 -7.28 -11.03 -10.25
N ALA A 23 -8.02 -11.21 -11.34
CA ALA A 23 -8.53 -10.10 -12.15
C ALA A 23 -9.41 -9.15 -11.31
N ARG A 24 -10.27 -9.69 -10.45
CA ARG A 24 -11.11 -8.89 -9.53
C ARG A 24 -10.27 -8.15 -8.49
N TRP A 25 -9.27 -8.81 -7.92
CA TRP A 25 -8.34 -8.19 -6.97
C TRP A 25 -7.60 -7.03 -7.63
N ILE A 26 -7.02 -7.24 -8.82
CA ILE A 26 -6.33 -6.21 -9.61
C ILE A 26 -7.28 -5.05 -9.90
N GLY A 27 -8.48 -5.34 -10.42
CA GLY A 27 -9.47 -4.30 -10.74
C GLY A 27 -9.88 -3.48 -9.51
N THR A 28 -9.96 -4.09 -8.32
CA THR A 28 -10.28 -3.37 -7.08
C THR A 28 -9.19 -2.36 -6.72
N TYR A 29 -7.92 -2.76 -6.81
CA TYR A 29 -6.81 -1.90 -6.40
C TYR A 29 -6.27 -1.01 -7.51
N ALA A 30 -6.61 -1.25 -8.78
CA ALA A 30 -6.32 -0.34 -9.88
C ALA A 30 -7.41 0.75 -10.05
N ALA A 31 -8.63 0.47 -9.56
CA ALA A 31 -9.81 1.32 -9.71
C ALA A 31 -9.55 2.78 -9.31
N GLN A 32 -10.16 3.69 -10.07
CA GLN A 32 -10.08 5.12 -9.82
C GLN A 32 -10.66 5.49 -8.45
N GLU A 33 -11.74 4.84 -8.06
CA GLU A 33 -12.43 5.03 -6.78
C GLU A 33 -11.52 4.68 -5.59
N PHE A 34 -10.72 3.62 -5.71
CA PHE A 34 -9.71 3.29 -4.69
C PHE A 34 -8.59 4.33 -4.70
N GLY A 35 -8.16 4.76 -5.89
CA GLY A 35 -7.18 5.84 -6.06
C GLY A 35 -7.61 7.17 -5.46
N ASP A 36 -8.90 7.53 -5.49
CA ASP A 36 -9.44 8.73 -4.87
C ASP A 36 -9.30 8.69 -3.34
N VAL A 37 -9.56 7.53 -2.73
CA VAL A 37 -9.33 7.32 -1.29
C VAL A 37 -7.84 7.45 -0.96
N VAL A 38 -6.96 6.84 -1.76
CA VAL A 38 -5.51 6.93 -1.57
C VAL A 38 -5.04 8.39 -1.64
N ARG A 39 -5.47 9.15 -2.65
CA ARG A 39 -5.16 10.58 -2.78
C ARG A 39 -5.64 11.37 -1.58
N ALA A 40 -6.87 11.15 -1.12
CA ALA A 40 -7.40 11.84 0.06
C ALA A 40 -6.57 11.58 1.33
N VAL A 41 -6.07 10.35 1.51
CA VAL A 41 -5.19 9.99 2.63
C VAL A 41 -3.81 10.65 2.50
N ILE A 42 -3.23 10.69 1.31
CA ILE A 42 -1.96 11.39 1.05
C ILE A 42 -2.13 12.88 1.35
N ASP A 43 -3.15 13.52 0.81
CA ASP A 43 -3.42 14.95 1.03
C ASP A 43 -3.63 15.26 2.52
N ALA A 44 -4.34 14.40 3.25
CA ALA A 44 -4.50 14.55 4.69
C ALA A 44 -3.17 14.43 5.45
N THR A 45 -2.34 13.46 5.06
CA THR A 45 -1.00 13.25 5.63
C THR A 45 -0.10 14.44 5.36
N ASP A 46 -0.09 14.97 4.13
CA ASP A 46 0.72 16.12 3.73
C ASP A 46 0.30 17.41 4.46
N ARG A 47 -1.01 17.62 4.66
CA ARG A 47 -1.52 18.74 5.47
C ARG A 47 -1.04 18.67 6.92
N VAL A 48 -1.04 17.48 7.52
CA VAL A 48 -0.52 17.27 8.88
C VAL A 48 0.99 17.50 8.90
N ALA A 49 1.72 16.86 7.97
CA ALA A 49 3.16 16.99 7.84
C ALA A 49 3.59 18.44 7.74
N GLY A 50 2.85 19.27 6.98
CA GLY A 50 3.00 20.72 6.84
C GLY A 50 3.26 21.48 8.15
N ARG A 51 2.68 21.01 9.26
CA ARG A 51 2.70 21.67 10.57
C ARG A 51 3.70 21.04 11.56
N LEU A 52 4.33 19.94 11.18
CA LEU A 52 5.24 19.19 12.04
C LEU A 52 6.65 19.77 12.01
N SER A 53 7.33 19.67 13.15
CA SER A 53 8.75 19.94 13.28
C SER A 53 9.59 18.95 12.45
N PRO A 54 10.86 19.28 12.16
CA PRO A 54 11.75 18.36 11.46
C PRO A 54 11.89 16.99 12.14
N ALA A 55 11.91 16.94 13.48
CA ALA A 55 12.02 15.69 14.23
C ALA A 55 10.78 14.81 14.09
N GLU A 56 9.59 15.40 14.14
CA GLU A 56 8.31 14.70 13.93
C GLU A 56 8.17 14.22 12.48
N ARG A 57 8.57 15.02 11.49
CA ARG A 57 8.62 14.59 10.08
C ARG A 57 9.54 13.40 9.89
N ALA A 58 10.72 13.42 10.52
CA ALA A 58 11.64 12.28 10.48
C ALA A 58 11.01 11.03 11.11
N ALA A 59 10.25 11.17 12.21
CA ALA A 59 9.51 10.06 12.80
C ALA A 59 8.42 9.52 11.86
N MET A 60 7.66 10.41 11.22
CA MET A 60 6.64 10.05 10.23
C MET A 60 7.24 9.24 9.08
N THR A 61 8.38 9.69 8.53
CA THR A 61 9.11 8.96 7.48
C THR A 61 9.58 7.58 7.95
N ARG A 62 10.10 7.47 9.18
CA ARG A 62 10.51 6.17 9.74
C ARG A 62 9.33 5.21 9.83
N HIS A 63 8.17 5.68 10.30
CA HIS A 63 6.97 4.85 10.36
C HIS A 63 6.48 4.44 8.98
N PHE A 64 6.47 5.35 8.01
CA PHE A 64 6.10 5.03 6.63
C PHE A 64 7.01 3.93 6.08
N VAL A 65 8.33 4.07 6.16
CA VAL A 65 9.29 3.06 5.67
C VAL A 65 9.15 1.73 6.40
N ALA A 66 8.98 1.74 7.73
CA ALA A 66 8.78 0.52 8.51
C ALA A 66 7.52 -0.23 8.09
N THR A 67 6.39 0.47 7.94
CA THR A 67 5.14 -0.14 7.48
C THR A 67 5.21 -0.64 6.05
N SER A 68 5.95 0.03 5.15
CA SER A 68 6.21 -0.48 3.80
C SER A 68 7.01 -1.79 3.79
N ARG A 69 7.95 -1.96 4.73
CA ARG A 69 8.65 -3.25 4.92
C ARG A 69 7.70 -4.33 5.41
N TYR A 70 6.79 -4.00 6.33
CA TYR A 70 5.78 -4.95 6.79
C TYR A 70 4.82 -5.38 5.67
N GLU A 71 4.46 -4.48 4.75
CA GLU A 71 3.67 -4.85 3.56
C GLU A 71 4.44 -5.84 2.66
N TRP A 72 5.73 -5.60 2.44
CA TRP A 72 6.57 -6.57 1.71
C TRP A 72 6.62 -7.93 2.42
N MET A 73 6.81 -7.92 3.75
CA MET A 73 6.78 -9.15 4.55
C MET A 73 5.41 -9.84 4.49
N PHE A 74 4.31 -9.09 4.45
CA PHE A 74 2.97 -9.64 4.34
C PHE A 74 2.79 -10.41 3.02
N TRP A 75 3.28 -9.88 1.90
CA TRP A 75 3.27 -10.60 0.62
C TRP A 75 4.13 -11.86 0.66
N GLU A 76 5.30 -11.76 1.29
CA GLU A 76 6.22 -12.89 1.42
C GLU A 76 5.64 -14.00 2.30
N MET A 77 5.04 -13.64 3.44
CA MET A 77 4.33 -14.51 4.37
C MET A 77 3.24 -15.31 3.64
N GLY A 78 2.42 -14.65 2.81
CA GLY A 78 1.39 -15.30 2.01
C GLY A 78 1.96 -16.25 0.96
N HIS A 79 3.05 -15.86 0.28
CA HIS A 79 3.74 -16.68 -0.71
C HIS A 79 4.39 -17.92 -0.08
N ARG A 80 5.06 -17.76 1.07
CA ARG A 80 5.71 -18.86 1.81
C ARG A 80 4.74 -19.68 2.65
N ARG A 81 3.50 -19.22 2.83
CA ARG A 81 2.52 -19.79 3.77
C ARG A 81 3.12 -19.91 5.16
N GLU A 82 3.75 -18.82 5.60
CA GLU A 82 4.45 -18.76 6.88
C GLU A 82 3.51 -19.16 8.03
N ALA A 83 4.05 -19.93 8.97
CA ALA A 83 3.36 -20.40 10.16
C ALA A 83 4.05 -19.84 11.40
N TRP A 84 3.30 -19.83 12.50
CA TRP A 84 3.87 -19.49 13.79
C TRP A 84 5.02 -20.45 14.13
N PRO A 85 6.16 -19.96 14.65
CA PRO A 85 7.34 -20.78 14.92
C PRO A 85 7.23 -21.56 16.24
N VAL A 86 6.02 -21.90 16.69
CA VAL A 86 5.71 -22.53 17.99
C VAL A 86 4.84 -23.75 17.84
#